data_AF-A0A7C2B378-F1
#
_entry.id   AF-A0A7C2B378-F1
#
_cell.length_a   1.000
_cell.length_b   1.000
_cell.length_c   1.000
_cell.angle_alpha   90.00
_cell.angle_beta   90.00
_cell.angle_gamma   90.00
#
_symmetry.space_group_name_H-M   'P 1'
#
loop_
_entity.id
_entity.type
_entity.pdbx_description
1 polymer ?
#
loop_
_entity_poly.entity_id
_entity_poly.type
_entity_poly.pdbx_seq_one_letter_code
_entity_poly.pdbx_strand_id
1 'polypeptide(L)'
;MIKKMITIIIVTATAIYSQVGFNGTFESGNIAKVIQEDSVSYLVTTKEDIGGRWFYFKMMGVKNKFVKVTITNSDVKRAMYSYDNKNFMRFSFLESPQENVFQKTYALDTVYVAYYTPYTFSYLQKRLKTWESNQFVSIDTIGFTYHNLPLQEIIITDTSVPDINKYQVWIHARAHPGET
;
A
#
# COMPACT_ATOMS: atom_id res chain seq x y z
N MET A 1 -19.02 64.79 -25.19
CA MET A 1 -19.68 63.47 -25.05
C MET A 1 -18.82 62.60 -24.12
N ILE A 2 -19.26 62.36 -22.88
CA ILE A 2 -18.54 61.51 -21.93
C ILE A 2 -18.96 60.06 -22.18
N LYS A 3 -18.05 59.23 -22.69
CA LYS A 3 -18.26 57.77 -22.83
C LYS A 3 -18.23 57.15 -21.42
N LYS A 4 -19.37 56.68 -20.93
CA LYS A 4 -19.42 55.80 -19.75
C LYS A 4 -18.85 54.44 -20.13
N MET A 5 -17.70 54.10 -19.57
CA MET A 5 -17.11 52.78 -19.68
C MET A 5 -17.77 51.87 -18.62
N ILE A 6 -18.48 50.85 -19.08
CA ILE A 6 -19.09 49.84 -18.20
C ILE A 6 -18.06 48.72 -18.04
N THR A 7 -17.46 48.64 -16.86
CA THR A 7 -16.57 47.53 -16.49
C THR A 7 -17.42 46.38 -15.97
N ILE A 8 -17.47 45.28 -16.71
CA ILE A 8 -18.09 44.03 -16.28
C ILE A 8 -17.03 43.22 -15.53
N ILE A 9 -17.22 43.04 -14.23
CA ILE A 9 -16.37 42.17 -13.40
C ILE A 9 -17.00 40.78 -13.42
N ILE A 10 -16.36 39.84 -14.12
CA ILE A 10 -16.73 38.42 -14.07
C ILE A 10 -16.03 37.83 -12.84
N VAL A 11 -16.78 37.61 -11.77
CA VAL A 11 -16.31 36.86 -10.60
C VAL A 11 -16.47 35.38 -10.92
N THR A 12 -15.39 34.71 -11.30
CA THR A 12 -15.38 33.25 -11.38
C THR A 12 -15.34 32.69 -9.96
N ALA A 13 -16.43 32.07 -9.51
CA ALA A 13 -16.40 31.28 -8.30
C ALA A 13 -15.47 30.09 -8.52
N THR A 14 -14.26 30.16 -7.95
CA THR A 14 -13.39 28.99 -7.87
C THR A 14 -14.04 28.03 -6.87
N ALA A 15 -14.69 26.98 -7.38
CA ALA A 15 -15.12 25.88 -6.54
C ALA A 15 -13.87 25.27 -5.89
N ILE A 16 -13.67 25.52 -4.60
CA ILE A 16 -12.64 24.87 -3.81
C ILE A 16 -13.16 23.46 -3.56
N TYR A 17 -12.92 22.56 -4.51
CA TYR A 17 -13.10 21.13 -4.26
C TYR A 17 -12.15 20.75 -3.14
N SER A 18 -12.67 20.14 -2.07
CA SER A 18 -11.83 19.53 -1.04
C SER A 18 -10.88 18.56 -1.74
N GLN A 19 -9.59 18.89 -1.74
CA GLN A 19 -8.57 18.16 -2.47
C GLN A 19 -8.38 16.77 -1.84
N VAL A 20 -8.27 15.73 -2.68
CA VAL A 20 -7.96 14.38 -2.19
C VAL A 20 -6.53 14.40 -1.65
N GLY A 21 -6.37 14.01 -0.39
CA GLY A 21 -5.06 13.92 0.24
C GLY A 21 -4.43 12.54 0.00
N PHE A 22 -3.12 12.49 -0.22
CA PHE A 22 -2.36 11.25 -0.37
C PHE A 22 -1.24 11.20 0.67
N ASN A 23 -1.03 10.04 1.30
CA ASN A 23 0.03 9.83 2.28
C ASN A 23 0.61 8.42 2.15
N GLY A 24 1.93 8.29 2.23
CA GLY A 24 2.63 7.00 2.30
C GLY A 24 3.70 6.97 3.39
N THR A 25 3.64 7.88 4.36
CA THR A 25 4.63 7.99 5.45
C THR A 25 4.24 7.05 6.59
N PHE A 26 4.27 5.76 6.30
CA PHE A 26 4.00 4.68 7.23
C PHE A 26 4.74 3.42 6.78
N GLU A 27 4.72 2.40 7.62
CA GLU A 27 5.40 1.13 7.38
C GLU A 27 4.99 0.50 6.03
N SER A 28 5.99 0.11 5.24
CA SER A 28 5.83 -0.40 3.86
C SER A 28 5.18 0.58 2.87
N GLY A 29 4.87 1.81 3.27
CA GLY A 29 4.29 2.82 2.41
C GLY A 29 5.24 3.22 1.28
N ASN A 30 4.72 3.29 0.06
CA ASN A 30 5.47 3.76 -1.10
C ASN A 30 4.60 4.67 -1.98
N ILE A 31 5.00 5.94 -2.01
CA ILE A 31 4.50 7.00 -2.88
C ILE A 31 5.61 8.07 -2.98
N ALA A 32 5.78 8.67 -4.16
CA ALA A 32 6.76 9.72 -4.40
C ALA A 32 6.11 11.03 -4.85
N LYS A 33 5.20 10.95 -5.84
CA LYS A 33 4.60 12.13 -6.47
C LYS A 33 3.13 11.88 -6.79
N VAL A 34 2.33 12.93 -6.65
CA VAL A 34 0.92 12.96 -7.08
C VAL A 34 0.71 14.19 -7.96
N ILE A 35 0.06 14.00 -9.11
CA ILE A 35 -0.38 15.07 -10.00
C ILE A 35 -1.89 14.93 -10.15
N GLN A 36 -2.62 16.01 -9.89
CA GLN A 36 -4.04 16.08 -10.18
C GLN A 36 -4.21 16.55 -11.63
N GLU A 37 -4.82 15.73 -12.48
CA GLU A 37 -5.04 16.07 -13.89
C GLU A 37 -6.35 16.85 -14.08
N ASP A 38 -7.40 16.44 -13.36
CA ASP A 38 -8.73 17.06 -13.40
C ASP A 38 -9.43 16.94 -12.02
N SER A 39 -10.74 17.18 -11.96
CA SER A 39 -11.52 17.09 -10.71
C SER A 39 -11.57 15.71 -10.05
N VAL A 40 -11.32 14.63 -10.79
CA VAL A 40 -11.46 13.23 -10.36
C VAL A 40 -10.23 12.36 -10.66
N SER A 41 -9.35 12.78 -11.57
CA SER A 41 -8.22 11.99 -12.06
C SER A 41 -6.88 12.40 -11.44
N TYR A 42 -6.10 11.41 -11.02
CA TYR A 42 -4.78 11.60 -10.40
C TYR A 42 -3.75 10.64 -11.01
N LEU A 43 -2.56 11.17 -11.30
CA LEU A 43 -1.37 10.36 -11.58
C LEU A 43 -0.56 10.20 -10.30
N VAL A 44 -0.18 8.98 -9.98
CA VAL A 44 0.66 8.67 -8.81
C VAL A 44 1.91 7.96 -9.28
N THR A 45 3.06 8.44 -8.82
CA THR A 45 4.38 7.83 -9.07
C THR A 45 4.93 7.32 -7.74
N THR A 46 5.48 6.12 -7.72
CA THR A 46 6.13 5.51 -6.55
C THR A 46 7.61 5.87 -6.51
N LYS A 47 8.27 5.63 -5.37
CA LYS A 47 9.73 5.63 -5.33
C LYS A 47 10.21 4.37 -6.03
N GLU A 48 11.09 4.55 -7.01
CA GLU A 48 11.70 3.43 -7.72
C GLU A 48 12.67 2.67 -6.82
N ASP A 49 12.74 1.36 -7.02
CA ASP A 49 13.77 0.46 -6.49
C ASP A 49 14.14 -0.58 -7.56
N ILE A 50 14.99 -1.55 -7.19
CA ILE A 50 15.24 -2.73 -8.02
C ILE A 50 13.95 -3.59 -8.10
N GLY A 51 13.14 -3.34 -9.13
CA GLY A 51 11.88 -4.04 -9.39
C GLY A 51 10.65 -3.13 -9.43
N GLY A 52 10.71 -1.95 -8.78
CA GLY A 52 9.97 -0.72 -9.09
C GLY A 52 8.44 -0.71 -8.97
N ARG A 53 7.77 -1.85 -8.76
CA ARG A 53 6.32 -1.96 -8.96
C ARG A 53 5.45 -1.72 -7.72
N TRP A 54 6.03 -1.81 -6.51
CA TRP A 54 5.28 -1.73 -5.26
C TRP A 54 4.78 -0.31 -4.99
N PHE A 55 3.48 -0.18 -4.70
CA PHE A 55 2.90 1.01 -4.10
C PHE A 55 2.07 0.62 -2.88
N TYR A 56 2.02 1.53 -1.92
CA TYR A 56 1.12 1.44 -0.79
C TYR A 56 0.94 2.82 -0.18
N PHE A 57 -0.28 3.36 -0.28
CA PHE A 57 -0.59 4.71 0.19
C PHE A 57 -2.02 4.80 0.70
N LYS A 58 -2.29 5.85 1.45
CA LYS A 58 -3.59 6.23 1.98
C LYS A 58 -4.11 7.42 1.19
N MET A 59 -5.36 7.33 0.73
CA MET A 59 -6.13 8.46 0.22
C MET A 59 -7.12 8.95 1.29
N MET A 60 -7.33 10.27 1.36
CA MET A 60 -8.15 10.95 2.36
C MET A 60 -9.07 11.97 1.69
N GLY A 61 -10.22 12.28 2.30
CA GLY A 61 -11.19 13.19 1.70
C GLY A 61 -11.91 12.59 0.50
N VAL A 62 -12.02 11.26 0.39
CA VAL A 62 -12.58 10.58 -0.80
C VAL A 62 -14.06 10.18 -0.65
N LYS A 63 -14.68 10.41 0.51
CA LYS A 63 -16.05 9.96 0.78
C LYS A 63 -17.03 10.53 -0.25
N ASN A 64 -17.84 9.66 -0.86
CA ASN A 64 -18.83 9.99 -1.88
C ASN A 64 -18.25 10.68 -3.13
N LYS A 65 -16.93 10.63 -3.35
CA LYS A 65 -16.28 11.16 -4.55
C LYS A 65 -15.89 10.01 -5.47
N PHE A 66 -16.17 10.18 -6.76
CA PHE A 66 -15.56 9.35 -7.78
C PHE A 66 -14.11 9.80 -7.95
N VAL A 67 -13.16 8.89 -7.75
CA VAL A 67 -11.72 9.16 -7.91
C VAL A 67 -11.13 8.07 -8.79
N LYS A 68 -10.39 8.51 -9.81
CA LYS A 68 -9.60 7.69 -10.72
C LYS A 68 -8.12 7.95 -10.47
N VAL A 69 -7.35 6.88 -10.33
CA VAL A 69 -5.91 6.95 -10.12
C VAL A 69 -5.21 6.09 -11.16
N THR A 70 -4.15 6.63 -11.75
CA THR A 70 -3.21 5.90 -12.62
C THR A 70 -1.84 5.86 -11.93
N ILE A 71 -1.30 4.65 -11.71
CA ILE A 71 0.07 4.48 -11.20
C ILE A 71 1.05 4.51 -12.38
N THR A 72 1.96 5.47 -12.43
CA THR A 72 2.78 5.71 -13.63
C THR A 72 3.90 4.71 -13.84
N ASN A 73 4.33 4.02 -12.77
CA ASN A 73 5.50 3.14 -12.76
C ASN A 73 5.23 1.82 -12.02
N SER A 74 4.10 1.17 -12.33
CA SER A 74 3.76 -0.16 -11.82
C SER A 74 3.29 -1.06 -12.97
N ASP A 75 2.87 -2.29 -12.67
CA ASP A 75 2.30 -3.27 -13.60
C ASP A 75 1.03 -3.94 -13.01
N VAL A 76 0.35 -3.24 -12.10
CA VAL A 76 -0.71 -3.84 -11.29
C VAL A 76 -1.94 -4.13 -12.13
N LYS A 77 -2.37 -5.40 -12.08
CA LYS A 77 -3.67 -5.85 -12.59
C LYS A 77 -4.62 -5.96 -11.41
N ARG A 78 -5.44 -4.92 -11.22
CA ARG A 78 -6.39 -4.76 -10.11
C ARG A 78 -5.72 -4.71 -8.74
N ALA A 79 -5.45 -3.49 -8.27
CA ALA A 79 -4.90 -3.23 -6.96
C ALA A 79 -5.79 -3.75 -5.80
N MET A 80 -5.19 -3.83 -4.61
CA MET A 80 -5.91 -4.11 -3.37
C MET A 80 -6.25 -2.78 -2.68
N TYR A 81 -7.41 -2.70 -2.04
CA TYR A 81 -7.79 -1.56 -1.22
C TYR A 81 -8.39 -2.00 0.12
N SER A 82 -8.29 -1.15 1.13
CA SER A 82 -8.82 -1.41 2.47
C SER A 82 -9.30 -0.12 3.12
N TYR A 83 -10.43 -0.17 3.80
CA TYR A 83 -10.95 0.96 4.56
C TYR A 83 -10.39 1.03 5.99
N ASP A 84 -9.94 -0.09 6.54
CA ASP A 84 -9.48 -0.22 7.94
C ASP A 84 -8.00 -0.60 8.06
N ASN A 85 -7.31 -0.68 6.93
CA ASN A 85 -5.92 -1.11 6.80
C ASN A 85 -5.63 -2.52 7.32
N LYS A 86 -6.66 -3.39 7.35
CA LYS A 86 -6.56 -4.77 7.84
C LYS A 86 -7.22 -5.73 6.86
N ASN A 87 -8.44 -5.40 6.44
CA ASN A 87 -9.23 -6.19 5.52
C ASN A 87 -9.09 -5.60 4.12
N PHE A 88 -8.24 -6.22 3.31
CA PHE A 88 -8.00 -5.81 1.93
C PHE A 88 -8.91 -6.58 0.97
N MET A 89 -9.50 -5.84 0.04
CA MET A 89 -10.33 -6.34 -1.05
C MET A 89 -9.68 -5.96 -2.37
N ARG A 90 -9.89 -6.79 -3.40
CA ARG A 90 -9.43 -6.46 -4.75
C ARG A 90 -10.43 -5.52 -5.41
N PHE A 91 -9.96 -4.47 -6.09
CA PHE A 91 -10.82 -3.74 -7.03
C PHE A 91 -11.42 -4.71 -8.04
N SER A 92 -12.66 -4.50 -8.45
CA SER A 92 -13.33 -5.30 -9.48
C SER A 92 -12.76 -5.02 -10.88
N PHE A 93 -13.17 -5.81 -11.88
CA PHE A 93 -12.80 -5.54 -13.28
C PHE A 93 -13.31 -4.18 -13.78
N LEU A 94 -14.50 -3.75 -13.34
CA LEU A 94 -15.06 -2.45 -13.71
C LEU A 94 -14.33 -1.28 -13.03
N GLU A 95 -13.80 -1.53 -11.83
CA GLU A 95 -13.02 -0.56 -11.08
C GLU A 95 -11.56 -0.50 -11.50
N SER A 96 -11.05 -1.48 -12.28
CA SER A 96 -9.71 -1.44 -12.88
C SER A 96 -9.81 -1.72 -14.38
N PRO A 97 -10.25 -0.74 -15.17
CA PRO A 97 -10.54 -0.93 -16.58
C PRO A 97 -9.30 -1.22 -17.44
N GLN A 98 -8.11 -0.91 -16.93
CA GLN A 98 -6.83 -1.19 -17.58
C GLN A 98 -5.73 -1.38 -16.52
N GLU A 99 -4.57 -1.87 -16.96
CA GLU A 99 -3.38 -1.97 -16.11
C GLU A 99 -3.03 -0.61 -15.50
N ASN A 100 -2.56 -0.63 -14.24
CA ASN A 100 -2.19 0.54 -13.47
C ASN A 100 -3.29 1.55 -13.16
N VAL A 101 -4.53 1.30 -13.57
CA VAL A 101 -5.66 2.19 -13.29
C VAL A 101 -6.61 1.55 -12.31
N PHE A 102 -7.04 2.35 -11.33
CA PHE A 102 -8.20 2.02 -10.53
C PHE A 102 -9.10 3.24 -10.34
N GLN A 103 -10.41 3.01 -10.23
CA GLN A 103 -11.42 4.04 -10.12
C GLN A 103 -12.60 3.55 -9.29
N LYS A 104 -13.12 4.41 -8.41
CA LYS A 104 -14.26 4.06 -7.54
C LYS A 104 -14.90 5.30 -6.93
N THR A 105 -16.19 5.20 -6.59
CA THR A 105 -16.84 6.08 -5.60
C THR A 105 -16.70 5.47 -4.21
N TYR A 106 -15.98 6.15 -3.32
CA TYR A 106 -15.63 5.58 -2.00
C TYR A 106 -16.73 5.78 -0.96
N ALA A 107 -16.97 4.76 -0.14
CA ALA A 107 -18.00 4.79 0.91
C ALA A 107 -17.54 5.53 2.18
N LEU A 108 -16.24 5.49 2.46
CA LEU A 108 -15.62 6.15 3.61
C LEU A 108 -14.62 7.20 3.15
N ASP A 109 -14.22 8.06 4.08
CA ASP A 109 -13.37 9.22 3.80
C ASP A 109 -11.90 8.87 3.60
N THR A 110 -11.47 7.75 4.17
CA THR A 110 -10.11 7.23 4.08
C THR A 110 -10.12 5.86 3.42
N VAL A 111 -9.18 5.61 2.53
CA VAL A 111 -8.92 4.29 1.95
C VAL A 111 -7.43 4.09 1.77
N TYR A 112 -6.95 2.90 2.07
CA TYR A 112 -5.61 2.44 1.77
C TYR A 112 -5.63 1.69 0.45
N VAL A 113 -4.63 1.91 -0.40
CA VAL A 113 -4.49 1.22 -1.68
C VAL A 113 -3.07 0.70 -1.81
N ALA A 114 -2.92 -0.55 -2.23
CA ALA A 114 -1.65 -1.23 -2.34
C ALA A 114 -1.59 -2.14 -3.58
N TYR A 115 -0.38 -2.43 -4.04
CA TYR A 115 -0.13 -3.37 -5.14
C TYR A 115 -0.71 -4.76 -4.82
N TYR A 116 -0.41 -5.26 -3.62
CA TYR A 116 -0.98 -6.47 -3.03
C TYR A 116 -1.27 -6.24 -1.54
N THR A 117 -1.90 -7.20 -0.86
CA THR A 117 -2.20 -7.09 0.58
C THR A 117 -0.90 -6.94 1.38
N PRO A 118 -0.64 -5.80 2.04
CA PRO A 118 0.62 -5.57 2.73
C PRO A 118 0.82 -6.53 3.91
N TYR A 119 2.02 -7.12 3.99
CA TYR A 119 2.50 -7.83 5.16
C TYR A 119 3.56 -6.97 5.85
N THR A 120 3.20 -6.25 6.91
CA THR A 120 4.15 -5.32 7.56
C THR A 120 5.11 -6.05 8.50
N PHE A 121 6.25 -5.45 8.81
CA PHE A 121 7.19 -5.96 9.81
C PHE A 121 6.56 -5.97 11.21
N SER A 122 5.79 -4.95 11.61
CA SER A 122 5.03 -4.95 12.86
C SER A 122 4.04 -6.11 12.93
N TYR A 123 3.39 -6.44 11.80
CA TYR A 123 2.51 -7.60 11.72
C TYR A 123 3.31 -8.91 11.87
N LEU A 124 4.46 -9.03 11.20
CA LEU A 124 5.38 -10.17 11.37
C LEU A 124 5.78 -10.35 12.83
N GLN A 125 6.27 -9.30 13.50
CA GLN A 125 6.70 -9.37 14.90
C GLN A 125 5.57 -9.83 15.82
N LYS A 126 4.34 -9.37 15.59
CA LYS A 126 3.16 -9.84 16.35
C LYS A 126 2.91 -11.33 16.11
N ARG A 127 3.06 -11.82 14.87
CA ARG A 127 2.87 -13.24 14.54
C ARG A 127 3.95 -14.13 15.16
N LEU A 128 5.21 -13.71 15.08
CA LEU A 128 6.33 -14.40 15.71
C LEU A 128 6.10 -14.57 17.21
N LYS A 129 5.73 -13.50 17.91
CA LYS A 129 5.39 -13.56 19.34
C LYS A 129 4.26 -14.53 19.66
N THR A 130 3.25 -14.62 18.80
CA THR A 130 2.18 -15.62 18.97
C THR A 130 2.70 -17.03 18.77
N TRP A 131 3.52 -17.27 17.75
CA TRP A 131 4.04 -18.61 17.42
C TRP A 131 5.05 -19.12 18.43
N GLU A 132 5.87 -18.24 19.01
CA GLU A 132 6.83 -18.55 20.08
C GLU A 132 6.17 -19.17 21.33
N SER A 133 4.85 -18.98 21.52
CA SER A 133 4.12 -19.63 22.62
C SER A 133 3.94 -21.15 22.45
N ASN A 134 4.23 -21.70 21.27
CA ASN A 134 4.14 -23.13 21.00
C ASN A 134 5.44 -23.84 21.44
N GLN A 135 5.31 -24.92 22.21
CA GLN A 135 6.46 -25.70 22.71
C GLN A 135 7.38 -26.27 21.63
N PHE A 136 6.90 -26.41 20.39
CA PHE A 136 7.68 -26.91 19.26
C PHE A 136 8.36 -25.80 18.46
N VAL A 137 8.17 -24.54 18.81
CA VAL A 137 8.67 -23.38 18.06
C VAL A 137 9.75 -22.67 18.87
N SER A 138 10.91 -22.49 18.26
CA SER A 138 11.92 -21.54 18.72
C SER A 138 12.18 -20.49 17.64
N ILE A 139 12.51 -19.27 18.08
CA ILE A 139 12.79 -18.15 17.18
C ILE A 139 14.15 -17.58 17.59
N ASP A 140 15.06 -17.44 16.64
CA ASP A 140 16.37 -16.86 16.86
C ASP A 140 16.63 -15.68 15.91
N THR A 141 17.57 -14.82 16.25
CA THR A 141 18.08 -13.75 15.39
C THR A 141 19.45 -14.15 14.85
N ILE A 142 19.49 -14.64 13.63
CA ILE A 142 20.70 -15.15 12.98
C ILE A 142 21.57 -14.04 12.36
N GLY A 143 21.10 -12.79 12.43
CA GLY A 143 21.84 -11.63 11.95
C GLY A 143 20.98 -10.38 11.86
N PHE A 144 21.53 -9.34 11.22
CA PHE A 144 20.85 -8.07 11.02
C PHE A 144 20.99 -7.62 9.56
N THR A 145 19.96 -6.95 9.05
CA THR A 145 20.01 -6.29 7.74
C THR A 145 20.92 -5.06 7.78
N TYR A 146 21.22 -4.49 6.61
CA TYR A 146 21.96 -3.24 6.50
C TYR A 146 21.33 -2.06 7.30
N HIS A 147 20.01 -2.06 7.47
CA HIS A 147 19.28 -1.07 8.28
C HIS A 147 19.03 -1.53 9.73
N ASN A 148 19.80 -2.51 10.21
CA ASN A 148 19.75 -3.02 11.57
C ASN A 148 18.37 -3.61 11.98
N LEU A 149 17.68 -4.24 11.03
CA LEU A 149 16.49 -5.04 11.32
C LEU A 149 16.89 -6.50 11.55
N PRO A 150 16.27 -7.24 12.48
CA PRO A 150 16.65 -8.62 12.78
C PRO A 150 16.31 -9.55 11.61
N LEU A 151 17.25 -10.41 11.23
CA LEU A 151 17.03 -11.57 10.38
C LEU A 151 16.64 -12.73 11.29
N GLN A 152 15.37 -13.11 11.27
CA GLN A 152 14.80 -14.06 12.21
C GLN A 152 14.65 -15.44 11.57
N GLU A 153 15.14 -16.46 12.27
CA GLU A 153 14.93 -17.86 11.94
C GLU A 153 13.85 -18.43 12.85
N ILE A 154 12.96 -19.26 12.28
CA ILE A 154 11.96 -20.01 13.04
C ILE A 154 12.29 -21.49 12.87
N ILE A 155 12.55 -22.17 13.98
CA ILE A 155 12.73 -23.63 14.01
C ILE A 155 11.45 -24.24 14.57
N ILE A 156 10.87 -25.18 13.83
CA ILE A 156 9.70 -25.95 14.25
C ILE A 156 10.11 -27.41 14.35
N THR A 157 10.18 -27.95 15.56
CA THR A 157 10.70 -29.30 15.79
C THR A 157 10.13 -29.94 17.06
N ASP A 158 9.87 -31.24 17.02
CA ASP A 158 9.58 -32.02 18.24
C ASP A 158 10.91 -32.35 18.93
N THR A 159 11.17 -31.70 20.06
CA THR A 159 12.41 -31.86 20.83
C THR A 159 12.53 -33.23 21.51
N SER A 160 11.47 -34.05 21.53
CA SER A 160 11.52 -35.42 22.07
C SER A 160 12.15 -36.42 21.09
N VAL A 161 12.19 -36.10 19.80
CA VAL A 161 12.79 -36.95 18.76
C VAL A 161 14.21 -36.45 18.47
N PRO A 162 15.25 -37.31 18.44
CA PRO A 162 16.59 -36.91 18.04
C PRO A 162 16.65 -36.41 16.59
N ASP A 163 17.43 -35.36 16.32
CA ASP A 163 17.49 -34.74 14.99
C ASP A 163 18.01 -35.66 13.88
N ILE A 164 18.86 -36.64 14.21
CA ILE A 164 19.34 -37.67 13.26
C ILE A 164 18.19 -38.50 12.64
N ASN A 165 17.05 -38.56 13.32
CA ASN A 165 15.86 -39.28 12.88
C ASN A 165 14.85 -38.35 12.17
N LYS A 166 15.23 -37.10 11.88
CA LYS A 166 14.36 -36.11 11.25
C LYS A 166 14.89 -35.71 9.87
N TYR A 167 13.97 -35.34 8.99
CA TYR A 167 14.33 -34.60 7.79
C TYR A 167 14.52 -33.12 8.13
N GLN A 168 15.51 -32.49 7.49
CA GLN A 168 15.71 -31.05 7.55
C GLN A 168 15.06 -30.40 6.34
N VAL A 169 14.14 -29.46 6.58
CA VAL A 169 13.42 -28.73 5.53
C VAL A 169 13.66 -27.25 5.73
N TRP A 170 14.19 -26.58 4.71
CA TRP A 170 14.44 -25.15 4.72
C TRP A 170 13.40 -24.43 3.87
N ILE A 171 12.79 -23.40 4.44
CA ILE A 171 11.85 -22.51 3.75
C ILE A 171 12.31 -21.08 3.98
N HIS A 172 12.53 -20.34 2.90
CA HIS A 172 12.71 -18.90 2.95
C HIS A 172 11.60 -18.23 2.14
N ALA A 173 11.22 -17.03 2.53
CA ALA A 173 10.16 -16.28 1.87
C ALA A 173 10.59 -14.82 1.69
N ARG A 174 9.96 -14.14 0.73
CA ARG A 174 10.03 -12.69 0.56
C ARG A 174 11.46 -12.16 0.33
N ALA A 175 12.21 -12.85 -0.53
CA ALA A 175 13.48 -12.35 -1.05
C ALA A 175 13.29 -11.02 -1.82
N HIS A 176 12.15 -10.89 -2.52
CA HIS A 176 11.69 -9.61 -3.04
C HIS A 176 10.68 -9.00 -2.05
N PRO A 177 10.92 -7.79 -1.51
CA PRO A 177 10.13 -7.24 -0.40
C PRO A 177 8.66 -6.95 -0.73
N GLY A 178 8.36 -6.70 -2.01
CA GLY A 178 7.00 -6.45 -2.53
C GLY A 178 6.16 -7.71 -2.79
N GLU A 179 6.74 -8.91 -2.66
CA GLU A 179 6.03 -10.19 -2.77
C GLU A 179 5.47 -10.60 -1.41
N THR A 180 4.45 -9.86 -0.97
CA THR A 180 3.81 -9.94 0.36
C THR A 180 2.81 -11.08 0.51
#